data_AF-A0A9D1F6F2-F1
#
_entry.id   AF-A0A9D1F6F2-F1
#
_cell.length_a   1.000
_cell.length_b   1.000
_cell.length_c   1.000
_cell.angle_alpha   90.00
_cell.angle_beta   90.00
_cell.angle_gamma   90.00
#
_symmetry.space_group_name_H-M   'P 1'
#
loop_
_entity.id
_entity.type
_entity.pdbx_description
1 polymer ?
#
loop_
_entity_poly.entity_id
_entity_poly.type
_entity_poly.pdbx_seq_one_letter_code
_entity_poly.pdbx_strand_id
1 'polypeptide(L)'
;MVIPKHGERISKIDAYLNCAENFAFRSTCIKRKYGAVIVKDDAVISTGYNGSPRNLENCCDIGQCPRIRLNMHQGEGYGICRAIHAEANALLNCSREQTVILRQGDGPDNYKIVPASELIWHQ
;
A
#
# COMPACT_ATOMS: atom_id res chain seq x y z
N MET A 1 12.84 2.63 -13.26
CA MET A 1 13.93 2.24 -12.33
C MET A 1 15.18 3.07 -12.56
N VAL A 2 15.74 3.62 -11.48
CA VAL A 2 17.04 4.30 -11.47
C VAL A 2 18.15 3.25 -11.39
N ILE A 3 19.10 3.30 -12.32
CA ILE A 3 20.25 2.39 -12.35
C ILE A 3 21.53 3.14 -11.99
N PRO A 4 22.51 2.49 -11.31
CA PRO A 4 23.77 3.13 -10.98
C PRO A 4 24.56 3.50 -12.24
N LYS A 5 25.23 4.65 -12.21
CA LYS A 5 26.30 4.97 -13.16
C LYS A 5 27.56 4.18 -12.81
N HIS A 6 28.49 4.05 -13.76
CA HIS A 6 29.71 3.28 -13.55
C HIS A 6 30.49 3.75 -12.31
N GLY A 7 30.74 2.84 -11.37
CA GLY A 7 31.48 3.11 -10.13
C GLY A 7 30.68 3.79 -9.01
N GLU A 8 29.39 4.11 -9.23
CA GLU A 8 28.55 4.81 -8.26
C GLU A 8 27.47 3.89 -7.67
N ARG A 9 27.09 4.13 -6.41
CA ARG A 9 25.90 3.52 -5.80
C ARG A 9 24.72 4.47 -5.95
N ILE A 10 23.55 3.94 -6.26
CA ILE A 10 22.31 4.74 -6.20
C ILE A 10 22.04 5.22 -4.77
N SER A 11 21.32 6.33 -4.64
CA SER A 11 20.91 6.81 -3.32
C SER A 11 19.98 5.81 -2.63
N LYS A 12 19.90 5.88 -1.29
CA LYS A 12 18.94 5.06 -0.53
C LYS A 12 17.50 5.31 -0.99
N ILE A 13 17.14 6.56 -1.24
CA ILE A 13 15.81 6.96 -1.71
C ILE A 13 15.51 6.29 -3.07
N ASP A 14 16.45 6.35 -4.02
CA ASP A 14 16.27 5.69 -5.31
C ASP A 14 16.14 4.17 -5.17
N ALA A 15 16.88 3.56 -4.26
CA ALA A 15 16.75 2.13 -3.96
C ALA A 15 15.35 1.80 -3.40
N TYR A 16 14.82 2.61 -2.49
CA TYR A 16 13.47 2.44 -1.94
C TYR A 16 12.39 2.66 -3.00
N LEU A 17 12.54 3.66 -3.87
CA LEU A 17 11.60 3.94 -4.96
C LEU A 17 11.64 2.85 -6.04
N ASN A 18 12.83 2.32 -6.37
CA ASN A 18 12.96 1.16 -7.25
C ASN A 18 12.27 -0.07 -6.66
N CYS A 19 12.34 -0.27 -5.34
CA CYS A 19 11.60 -1.31 -4.65
C CYS A 19 10.08 -1.12 -4.84
N ALA A 20 9.57 0.08 -4.57
CA ALA A 20 8.15 0.40 -4.79
C ALA A 20 7.71 0.16 -6.24
N GLU A 21 8.52 0.57 -7.22
CA GLU A 21 8.27 0.35 -8.64
C GLU A 21 8.22 -1.15 -8.98
N ASN A 22 9.13 -1.96 -8.44
CA ASN A 22 9.09 -3.42 -8.62
C ASN A 22 7.79 -4.04 -8.09
N PHE A 23 7.31 -3.60 -6.92
CA PHE A 23 6.01 -4.06 -6.42
C PHE A 23 4.84 -3.53 -7.27
N ALA A 24 4.95 -2.34 -7.85
CA ALA A 24 3.93 -1.82 -8.76
C ALA A 24 3.72 -2.73 -9.98
N PHE A 25 4.75 -3.42 -10.46
CA PHE A 25 4.62 -4.42 -11.54
C PHE A 25 3.76 -5.63 -11.15
N ARG A 26 3.61 -5.93 -9.85
CA ARG A 26 2.70 -6.98 -9.37
C ARG A 26 1.25 -6.52 -9.23
N SER A 27 0.97 -5.23 -9.44
CA SER A 27 -0.39 -4.70 -9.36
C SER A 27 -1.33 -5.40 -10.33
N THR A 28 -2.49 -5.78 -9.83
CA THR A 28 -3.53 -6.46 -10.61
C THR A 28 -4.63 -5.51 -11.08
N CYS A 29 -4.50 -4.21 -10.77
CA CYS A 29 -5.38 -3.16 -11.28
C CYS A 29 -5.04 -2.84 -12.75
N ILE A 30 -6.03 -2.74 -13.62
CA ILE A 30 -5.84 -2.38 -15.04
C ILE A 30 -5.84 -0.86 -15.28
N LYS A 31 -6.36 -0.06 -14.34
CA LYS A 31 -6.46 1.41 -14.48
C LYS A 31 -5.15 2.12 -14.14
N ARG A 32 -4.50 1.71 -13.05
CA ARG A 32 -3.27 2.32 -12.51
C ARG A 32 -2.45 1.25 -11.79
N LYS A 33 -1.14 1.27 -11.98
CA LYS A 33 -0.18 0.39 -11.29
C LYS A 33 0.53 1.22 -10.23
N TYR A 34 0.31 0.88 -8.97
CA TYR A 34 0.95 1.55 -7.83
C TYR A 34 1.64 0.52 -6.96
N GLY A 35 2.80 0.92 -6.43
CA GLY A 35 3.53 0.20 -5.41
C GLY A 35 3.91 1.16 -4.29
N ALA A 36 4.03 0.63 -3.09
CA ALA A 36 4.35 1.37 -1.88
C ALA A 36 5.34 0.55 -1.04
N VAL A 37 6.22 1.25 -0.34
CA VAL A 37 7.16 0.67 0.61
C VAL A 37 7.12 1.49 1.89
N ILE A 38 7.24 0.80 3.03
CA ILE A 38 7.40 1.42 4.34
C ILE A 38 8.83 1.12 4.77
N VAL A 39 9.58 2.18 5.06
CA VAL A 39 10.98 2.11 5.46
C VAL A 39 11.09 2.59 6.90
N LYS A 40 11.79 1.83 7.73
CA LYS A 40 12.12 2.19 9.11
C LYS A 40 13.57 1.82 9.37
N ASP A 41 14.34 2.73 9.95
CA ASP A 41 15.76 2.51 10.28
C ASP A 41 16.57 1.97 9.09
N ASP A 42 16.35 2.56 7.90
CA ASP A 42 16.93 2.16 6.61
C ASP A 42 16.63 0.72 6.15
N ALA A 43 15.68 0.03 6.78
CA ALA A 43 15.17 -1.26 6.36
C ALA A 43 13.77 -1.12 5.75
N VAL A 44 13.54 -1.77 4.61
CA VAL A 44 12.18 -1.95 4.07
C VAL A 44 11.47 -2.96 4.97
N ILE A 45 10.53 -2.47 5.77
CA ILE A 45 9.79 -3.31 6.74
C ILE A 45 8.47 -3.82 6.19
N SER A 46 7.93 -3.17 5.16
CA SER A 46 6.72 -3.64 4.48
C SER A 46 6.60 -3.05 3.09
N THR A 47 5.79 -3.72 2.28
CA THR A 47 5.54 -3.38 0.87
C THR A 47 4.08 -3.64 0.52
N GLY A 48 3.60 -2.94 -0.48
CA GLY A 48 2.25 -3.08 -0.99
C GLY A 48 2.15 -2.73 -2.47
N TYR A 49 1.17 -3.33 -3.13
CA TYR A 49 0.76 -2.96 -4.48
C TYR A 49 -0.76 -2.91 -4.51
N ASN A 50 -1.34 -2.13 -5.43
CA ASN A 50 -2.78 -2.06 -5.51
C ASN A 50 -3.37 -3.30 -6.22
N GLY A 51 -4.36 -3.94 -5.60
CA GLY A 51 -4.95 -5.18 -6.09
C GLY A 51 -6.21 -5.56 -5.31
N SER A 52 -7.00 -6.50 -5.83
CA SER A 52 -8.18 -6.98 -5.11
C SER A 52 -7.78 -7.61 -3.76
N PRO A 53 -8.67 -7.57 -2.75
CA PRO A 53 -8.50 -8.34 -1.53
C PRO A 53 -8.21 -9.83 -1.83
N ARG A 54 -7.56 -10.51 -0.88
CA ARG A 54 -7.31 -11.95 -0.99
C ARG A 54 -8.62 -12.71 -1.29
N ASN A 55 -8.53 -13.69 -2.18
CA ASN A 55 -9.64 -14.54 -2.61
C ASN A 55 -10.74 -13.84 -3.42
N LEU A 56 -10.53 -12.59 -3.85
CA LEU A 56 -11.40 -11.93 -4.82
C LEU A 56 -10.70 -11.82 -6.18
N GLU A 57 -11.46 -11.97 -7.26
CA GLU A 57 -10.93 -11.85 -8.62
C GLU A 57 -10.29 -10.48 -8.84
N ASN A 58 -9.20 -10.43 -9.60
CA ASN A 58 -8.55 -9.18 -9.92
C ASN A 58 -9.18 -8.49 -11.13
N CYS A 59 -9.04 -7.17 -11.21
CA CYS A 59 -9.44 -6.41 -12.39
C CYS A 59 -8.78 -6.92 -13.69
N CYS A 60 -7.54 -7.42 -13.63
CA CYS A 60 -6.87 -8.03 -14.77
C CYS A 60 -7.44 -9.40 -15.15
N ASP A 61 -7.92 -10.18 -14.18
CA ASP A 61 -8.47 -11.52 -14.42
C ASP A 61 -9.84 -11.41 -15.11
N ILE A 62 -10.67 -10.48 -14.65
CA ILE A 62 -12.01 -10.21 -15.22
C ILE A 62 -11.98 -9.27 -16.43
N GLY A 63 -10.82 -8.68 -16.76
CA GLY A 63 -10.65 -7.73 -17.85
C GLY A 63 -11.45 -6.42 -17.72
N GLN A 64 -12.00 -6.11 -16.54
CA GLN A 64 -12.86 -4.96 -16.32
C GLN A 64 -12.55 -4.21 -15.02
N CYS A 65 -12.80 -2.89 -15.05
CA CYS A 65 -12.71 -2.03 -13.89
C CYS A 65 -13.95 -1.12 -13.84
N PRO A 66 -14.72 -1.09 -12.73
CA PRO A 66 -15.92 -0.26 -12.62
C PRO A 66 -15.61 1.24 -12.79
N ARG A 67 -14.44 1.68 -12.30
CA ARG A 67 -13.97 3.07 -12.45
C ARG A 67 -13.51 3.43 -13.87
N ILE A 68 -13.20 2.46 -14.72
CA ILE A 68 -12.95 2.71 -16.17
C ILE A 68 -14.29 2.76 -16.89
N ARG A 69 -15.16 1.77 -16.65
CA ARG A 69 -16.48 1.66 -17.29
C ARG A 69 -17.35 2.90 -17.08
N LEU A 70 -17.27 3.52 -15.90
CA LEU A 70 -18.03 4.72 -15.55
C LEU A 70 -17.26 6.03 -15.81
N ASN A 71 -16.11 5.98 -16.50
CA ASN A 71 -15.26 7.13 -16.83
C ASN A 71 -14.93 8.05 -15.62
N MET A 72 -14.70 7.44 -14.44
CA MET A 72 -14.50 8.19 -13.20
C MET A 72 -13.15 8.90 -13.20
N HIS A 73 -13.10 10.15 -12.75
CA HIS A 73 -11.86 10.91 -12.66
C HIS A 73 -10.97 10.44 -11.49
N GLN A 74 -9.76 11.01 -11.42
CA GLN A 74 -8.89 10.85 -10.25
C GLN A 74 -9.58 11.49 -9.04
N GLY A 75 -9.50 10.87 -7.87
CA GLY A 75 -10.22 11.35 -6.68
C GLY A 75 -11.66 10.83 -6.53
N GLU A 76 -12.24 10.20 -7.56
CA GLU A 76 -13.65 9.79 -7.54
C GLU A 76 -13.85 8.28 -7.54
N GLY A 77 -14.99 7.84 -6.97
CA GLY A 77 -15.44 6.45 -7.05
C GLY A 77 -14.57 5.46 -6.26
N TYR A 78 -14.00 5.89 -5.13
CA TYR A 78 -13.22 4.98 -4.26
C TYR A 78 -14.09 3.86 -3.67
N GLY A 79 -15.35 4.16 -3.32
CA GLY A 79 -16.29 3.17 -2.78
C GLY A 79 -16.68 2.05 -3.74
N ILE A 80 -16.43 2.21 -5.05
CA ILE A 80 -16.68 1.17 -6.06
C ILE A 80 -15.37 0.56 -6.59
N CYS A 81 -14.21 0.96 -6.05
CA CYS A 81 -12.93 0.42 -6.46
C CYS A 81 -12.77 -0.99 -5.88
N ARG A 82 -12.51 -1.98 -6.73
CA ARG A 82 -12.21 -3.34 -6.29
C ARG A 82 -10.83 -3.46 -5.65
N ALA A 83 -9.87 -2.67 -6.13
CA ALA A 83 -8.50 -2.73 -5.65
C ALA A 83 -8.36 -1.99 -4.32
N ILE A 84 -7.79 -2.66 -3.32
CA ILE A 84 -7.17 -2.00 -2.17
C ILE A 84 -5.94 -1.25 -2.70
N HIS A 85 -5.71 -0.04 -2.20
CA HIS A 85 -4.57 0.75 -2.63
C HIS A 85 -3.23 0.15 -2.16
N ALA A 86 -2.16 0.53 -2.85
CA ALA A 86 -0.81 0.09 -2.51
C ALA A 86 -0.40 0.54 -1.10
N GLU A 87 -0.75 1.77 -0.69
CA GLU A 87 -0.39 2.31 0.62
C GLU A 87 -1.13 1.54 1.74
N ALA A 88 -2.43 1.33 1.56
CA ALA A 88 -3.23 0.50 2.47
C ALA A 88 -2.70 -0.92 2.56
N ASN A 89 -2.36 -1.56 1.42
CA ASN A 89 -1.76 -2.90 1.43
C ASN A 89 -0.38 -2.93 2.11
N ALA A 90 0.44 -1.89 1.97
CA ALA A 90 1.71 -1.79 2.68
C ALA A 90 1.49 -1.76 4.20
N LEU A 91 0.50 -0.99 4.69
CA LEU A 91 0.14 -0.99 6.11
C LEU A 91 -0.43 -2.34 6.57
N LEU A 92 -1.30 -2.96 5.77
CA LEU A 92 -1.93 -4.25 6.10
C LEU A 92 -0.94 -5.43 6.09
N ASN A 93 0.11 -5.35 5.28
CA ASN A 93 1.16 -6.37 5.20
C ASN A 93 2.22 -6.22 6.29
N CYS A 94 2.29 -5.07 6.96
CA CYS A 94 3.18 -4.93 8.11
C CYS A 94 2.80 -5.94 9.20
N SER A 95 3.80 -6.38 9.98
CA SER A 95 3.48 -7.08 11.23
C SER A 95 2.61 -6.18 12.11
N ARG A 96 1.60 -6.79 12.73
CA ARG A 96 0.80 -6.19 13.79
C ARG A 96 1.68 -5.66 14.93
N GLU A 97 2.75 -6.36 15.29
CA GLU A 97 3.70 -5.89 16.30
C GLU A 97 4.49 -4.65 15.84
N GLN A 98 4.59 -4.41 14.53
CA GLN A 98 5.46 -3.39 13.96
C GLN A 98 4.75 -2.11 13.54
N THR A 99 3.43 -2.11 13.26
CA THR A 99 2.85 -0.95 12.52
C THR A 99 1.38 -0.61 12.78
N VAL A 100 0.56 -1.51 13.32
CA VAL A 100 -0.82 -1.11 13.64
C VAL A 100 -0.82 -0.47 15.03
N ILE A 101 -1.12 0.81 15.07
CA ILE A 101 -1.31 1.55 16.30
C ILE A 101 -2.69 2.17 16.22
N LEU A 102 -3.59 1.79 17.12
CA LEU A 102 -4.87 2.49 17.22
C LEU A 102 -4.68 3.75 18.04
N ARG A 103 -5.18 4.87 17.49
CA ARG A 103 -5.51 6.03 18.31
C ARG A 103 -6.82 5.75 19.02
N GLN A 104 -6.80 5.73 20.34
CA GLN A 104 -8.01 5.79 21.16
C GLN A 104 -8.14 7.19 21.76
N GLY A 105 -9.26 7.87 21.49
CA GLY A 105 -9.62 9.17 22.05
C GLY A 105 -9.92 10.24 20.99
N ASP A 106 -10.74 11.22 21.36
CA ASP A 106 -11.15 12.33 20.51
C ASP A 106 -10.27 13.58 20.76
N GLY A 107 -9.83 14.22 19.67
CA GLY A 107 -9.07 15.47 19.72
C GLY A 107 -7.57 15.32 19.41
N PRO A 108 -6.89 16.43 19.07
CA PRO A 108 -5.49 16.43 18.64
C PRO A 108 -4.51 15.97 19.73
N ASP A 109 -4.84 16.21 21.01
CA ASP A 109 -3.94 15.99 22.15
C ASP A 109 -4.37 14.82 23.06
N ASN A 110 -5.55 14.25 22.84
CA ASN A 110 -6.09 13.20 23.69
C ASN A 110 -6.18 11.87 22.94
N TYR A 111 -5.01 11.36 22.55
CA TYR A 111 -4.92 10.05 21.90
C TYR A 111 -3.95 9.14 22.65
N LYS A 112 -4.41 7.93 22.95
CA LYS A 112 -3.53 6.83 23.34
C LYS A 112 -3.11 6.07 22.10
N ILE A 113 -1.81 5.93 21.90
CA ILE A 113 -1.19 5.00 20.96
C ILE A 113 -1.25 3.61 21.61
N VAL A 114 -2.04 2.71 21.03
CA VAL A 114 -2.10 1.31 21.48
C VAL A 114 -1.47 0.42 20.41
N PRO A 115 -0.35 -0.29 20.71
CA PRO A 115 0.24 -1.26 19.81
C PRO A 115 -0.76 -2.35 19.41
N ALA A 116 -0.71 -2.83 18.17
CA ALA A 116 -1.66 -3.83 17.71
C ALA A 116 -1.58 -5.15 18.46
N SER A 117 -0.42 -5.47 19.02
CA SER A 117 -0.21 -6.60 19.91
C SER A 117 -1.09 -6.54 21.16
N GLU A 118 -1.52 -5.34 21.58
CA GLU A 118 -2.37 -5.11 22.75
C GLU A 118 -3.86 -5.01 22.38
N LEU A 119 -4.22 -5.12 21.10
CA LEU A 119 -5.60 -4.97 20.63
C LEU A 119 -6.36 -6.29 20.71
N ILE A 120 -7.48 -6.27 21.43
CA ILE A 120 -8.44 -7.38 21.50
C ILE A 120 -9.53 -7.13 20.46
N TRP A 121 -9.74 -8.09 19.56
CA TRP A 121 -10.83 -8.04 18.59
C TRP A 121 -12.09 -8.60 19.23
N HIS A 122 -13.13 -7.78 19.32
CA HIS A 122 -14.47 -8.27 19.62
C HIS A 122 -15.06 -8.85 18.32
N GLN A 123 -15.46 -10.12 18.36
CA GLN A 123 -16.24 -10.77 17.31
C GLN A 123 -17.70 -10.38 17.41
#